data_AF-A0A9N9CYU4-F1
#
_entry.id   AF-A0A9N9CYU4-F1
#
_cell.length_a   1.000
_cell.length_b   1.000
_cell.length_c   1.000
_cell.angle_alpha   90.00
_cell.angle_beta   90.00
_cell.angle_gamma   90.00
#
_symmetry.space_group_name_H-M   'P 1'
#
loop_
_entity.id
_entity.type
_entity.pdbx_description
1 polymer ?
#
loop_
_entity_poly.entity_id
_entity_poly.type
_entity_poly.pdbx_seq_one_letter_code
_entity_poly.pdbx_strand_id
1 'polypeptide(L)'
;MSTAAFQTETLPLDASLFEGGGQVIRICIGLRAKREDPGLKPQHVSGLKLVQNIFQADLQGGIARSKEIYFKPNEVNNSINTFIADTQTAGITLLIQISLPPLLFSAPPPKSKLFLPPRSKKVILKGGSAVNAAPPIDFLTEIFKPIVEREFGLNFDVSIIRRGYYPRGGGEVELRVDPIVEKSLKPSNLVERGKIVKFGKQIVESATKILTEAALFELESIQFDIEINTERYNTCKGSDILLWAETSSGCLISGHALSDKKRSPEEIGRRAAEELIRNIKHGGCVDEYLQDQLIMFMALAEGKSNLVSGPITSHTRAAIHFVEVMSGVKFCIKKLDSFESNVQGDKSEDGNLYLIECEGIGLKISKQL
;
A
#
# COMPACT_ATOMS: atom_id res chain seq x y z
N MET A 1 -3.36 -4.58 -46.36
CA MET A 1 -4.06 -3.92 -45.23
C MET A 1 -2.99 -3.48 -44.25
N SER A 2 -2.79 -2.17 -44.13
CA SER A 2 -1.74 -1.56 -43.33
C SER A 2 -1.99 -1.84 -41.85
N THR A 3 -1.07 -2.56 -41.22
CA THR A 3 -0.96 -2.63 -39.77
C THR A 3 -0.56 -1.25 -39.28
N ALA A 4 -1.51 -0.49 -38.73
CA ALA A 4 -1.19 0.74 -38.03
C ALA A 4 -0.24 0.38 -36.88
N ALA A 5 1.05 0.71 -37.06
CA ALA A 5 2.02 0.63 -35.99
C ALA A 5 1.59 1.67 -34.96
N PHE A 6 1.09 1.23 -33.81
CA PHE A 6 0.89 2.11 -32.66
C PHE A 6 2.23 2.77 -32.35
N GLN A 7 2.32 4.09 -32.53
CA GLN A 7 3.46 4.86 -32.04
C GLN A 7 3.47 4.75 -30.53
N THR A 8 4.37 3.93 -30.00
CA THR A 8 4.63 3.86 -28.57
C THR A 8 5.42 5.11 -28.23
N GLU A 9 4.78 6.13 -27.64
CA GLU A 9 5.49 7.30 -27.15
C GLU A 9 6.25 6.91 -25.87
N THR A 10 7.55 7.19 -25.85
CA THR A 10 8.37 7.03 -24.65
C THR A 10 8.00 8.14 -23.68
N LEU A 11 7.54 7.79 -22.48
CA LEU A 11 7.28 8.76 -21.42
C LEU A 11 8.53 8.91 -20.52
N PRO A 12 9.28 10.03 -20.62
CA PRO A 12 10.41 10.25 -19.74
C PRO A 12 9.92 10.56 -18.32
N LEU A 13 10.42 9.82 -17.34
CA LEU A 13 10.09 10.02 -15.93
C LEU A 13 11.35 10.40 -15.15
N ASP A 14 11.35 11.60 -14.57
CA ASP A 14 12.40 12.00 -13.65
C ASP A 14 12.13 11.43 -12.26
N ALA A 15 12.78 10.30 -12.01
CA ALA A 15 12.76 9.59 -10.75
C ALA A 15 13.56 10.28 -9.63
N SER A 16 14.12 11.47 -9.90
CA SER A 16 14.71 12.36 -8.91
C SER A 16 13.67 13.23 -8.22
N LEU A 17 12.47 13.41 -8.78
CA LEU A 17 11.45 14.28 -8.19
C LEU A 17 11.04 13.82 -6.78
N PHE A 18 10.62 14.79 -5.95
CA PHE A 18 10.31 14.59 -4.52
C PHE A 18 11.48 13.94 -3.76
N GLU A 19 11.21 12.87 -3.00
CA GLU A 19 12.24 12.16 -2.23
C GLU A 19 13.18 11.28 -3.09
N GLY A 20 12.95 11.21 -4.40
CA GLY A 20 13.67 10.31 -5.32
C GLY A 20 13.70 8.84 -4.83
N GLY A 21 12.62 8.45 -4.14
CA GLY A 21 12.48 7.20 -3.39
C GLY A 21 11.91 6.06 -4.23
N GLY A 22 11.64 4.91 -3.58
CA GLY A 22 11.09 3.73 -4.28
C GLY A 22 9.64 3.89 -4.77
N GLN A 23 8.97 5.01 -4.45
CA GLN A 23 7.55 5.24 -4.75
C GLN A 23 7.28 5.34 -6.26
N VAL A 24 8.12 6.09 -6.99
CA VAL A 24 8.05 6.16 -8.46
C VAL A 24 8.26 4.80 -9.12
N ILE A 25 9.02 3.90 -8.49
CA ILE A 25 9.23 2.54 -8.99
C ILE A 25 7.94 1.72 -8.87
N ARG A 26 7.23 1.86 -7.75
CA ARG A 26 6.00 1.10 -7.49
C ARG A 26 4.80 1.63 -8.28
N ILE A 27 4.78 2.93 -8.59
CA ILE A 27 3.68 3.59 -9.30
C ILE A 27 3.89 3.56 -10.82
N CYS A 28 5.09 3.88 -11.28
CA CYS A 28 5.37 4.10 -12.70
C CYS A 28 6.39 3.13 -13.29
N ILE A 29 6.94 2.20 -12.49
CA ILE A 29 8.11 1.40 -12.91
C ILE A 29 9.28 2.34 -13.28
N GLY A 30 9.49 3.39 -12.47
CA GLY A 30 10.60 4.34 -12.59
C GLY A 30 11.82 3.98 -11.74
N LEU A 31 12.74 4.94 -11.53
CA LEU A 31 14.06 4.74 -10.90
C LEU A 31 14.24 5.44 -9.54
N ARG A 32 15.44 5.34 -8.93
CA ARG A 32 15.82 6.12 -7.74
C ARG A 32 17.02 7.00 -8.05
N ALA A 33 16.90 8.32 -7.87
CA ALA A 33 17.99 9.25 -8.18
C ALA A 33 18.48 10.16 -7.02
N LYS A 34 17.70 10.46 -5.97
CA LYS A 34 18.08 11.43 -4.89
C LYS A 34 18.46 10.84 -3.53
N ARG A 35 19.07 9.65 -3.46
CA ARG A 35 19.57 9.09 -2.18
C ARG A 35 21.08 8.89 -2.19
N GLU A 36 21.69 8.83 -1.01
CA GLU A 36 23.14 8.59 -0.80
C GLU A 36 23.66 7.43 -1.65
N ASP A 37 22.87 6.35 -1.77
CA ASP A 37 23.08 5.25 -2.73
C ASP A 37 22.06 5.34 -3.88
N PRO A 38 22.40 6.02 -5.00
CA PRO A 38 21.53 6.13 -6.16
C PRO A 38 21.43 4.81 -6.94
N GLY A 39 20.35 4.65 -7.70
CA GLY A 39 20.08 3.48 -8.52
C GLY A 39 19.27 2.38 -7.83
N LEU A 40 19.03 1.30 -8.58
CA LEU A 40 18.15 0.21 -8.16
C LEU A 40 18.74 -0.63 -7.01
N LYS A 41 18.10 -0.61 -5.84
CA LYS A 41 18.28 -1.63 -4.80
C LYS A 41 17.69 -3.01 -5.21
N PRO A 42 18.15 -4.14 -4.62
CA PRO A 42 17.66 -5.49 -4.94
C PRO A 42 16.13 -5.64 -4.91
N GLN A 43 15.46 -5.00 -3.95
CA GLN A 43 14.00 -5.00 -3.85
C GLN A 43 13.30 -4.42 -5.10
N HIS A 44 13.89 -3.39 -5.72
CA HIS A 44 13.34 -2.80 -6.94
C HIS A 44 13.55 -3.73 -8.12
N VAL A 45 14.76 -4.31 -8.26
CA VAL A 45 15.05 -5.30 -9.29
C VAL A 45 14.08 -6.47 -9.22
N SER A 46 13.79 -6.96 -8.01
CA SER A 46 12.83 -8.04 -7.79
C SER A 46 11.41 -7.65 -8.21
N GLY A 47 10.95 -6.45 -7.85
CA GLY A 47 9.67 -5.90 -8.30
C GLY A 47 9.57 -5.72 -9.81
N LEU A 48 10.61 -5.15 -10.45
CA LEU A 48 10.67 -4.97 -11.90
C LEU A 48 10.60 -6.31 -12.63
N LYS A 49 11.35 -7.31 -12.17
CA LYS A 49 11.32 -8.66 -12.74
C LYS A 49 9.98 -9.35 -12.52
N LEU A 50 9.32 -9.12 -11.39
CA LEU A 50 7.99 -9.64 -11.14
C LEU A 50 6.99 -9.10 -12.17
N VAL A 51 6.94 -7.77 -12.37
CA VAL A 51 6.05 -7.15 -13.36
C VAL A 51 6.46 -7.52 -14.79
N GLN A 52 7.76 -7.66 -15.07
CA GLN A 52 8.27 -8.20 -16.32
C GLN A 52 7.70 -9.59 -16.62
N ASN A 53 7.68 -10.48 -15.63
CA ASN A 53 7.15 -11.82 -15.78
C ASN A 53 5.63 -11.82 -15.99
N ILE A 54 4.91 -10.89 -15.34
CA ILE A 54 3.45 -10.74 -15.49
C ILE A 54 3.07 -10.30 -16.91
N PHE A 55 3.81 -9.37 -17.52
CA PHE A 55 3.47 -8.78 -18.84
C PHE A 55 4.44 -9.13 -19.97
N GLN A 56 5.29 -10.15 -19.80
CA GLN A 56 6.33 -10.51 -20.78
C GLN A 56 7.13 -9.30 -21.27
N ALA A 57 7.41 -8.35 -20.38
CA ALA A 57 7.85 -7.00 -20.75
C ALA A 57 9.30 -6.97 -21.26
N ASP A 58 9.60 -6.00 -22.12
CA ASP A 58 10.97 -5.67 -22.47
C ASP A 58 11.55 -4.78 -21.36
N LEU A 59 12.52 -5.32 -20.62
CA LEU A 59 13.18 -4.62 -19.51
C LEU A 59 14.67 -4.47 -19.80
N GLN A 60 15.16 -3.23 -19.86
CA GLN A 60 16.58 -2.89 -19.87
C GLN A 60 16.94 -2.14 -18.60
N GLY A 61 18.17 -2.34 -18.11
CA GLY A 61 18.62 -1.71 -16.86
C GLY A 61 18.00 -2.28 -15.58
N GLY A 62 17.25 -3.37 -15.67
CA GLY A 62 16.65 -4.09 -14.52
C GLY A 62 17.66 -4.84 -13.64
N ILE A 63 18.78 -4.21 -13.30
CA ILE A 63 19.89 -4.76 -12.52
C ILE A 63 20.24 -3.81 -11.36
N ALA A 64 20.84 -4.36 -10.31
CA ALA A 64 21.19 -3.57 -9.13
C ALA A 64 22.13 -2.40 -9.50
N ARG A 65 21.92 -1.25 -8.86
CA ARG A 65 22.65 0.01 -9.08
C ARG A 65 22.44 0.67 -10.44
N SER A 66 21.56 0.14 -11.31
CA SER A 66 21.23 0.83 -12.55
C SER A 66 20.64 2.21 -12.26
N LYS A 67 21.03 3.19 -13.08
CA LYS A 67 20.59 4.59 -13.02
C LYS A 67 19.60 4.96 -14.12
N GLU A 68 19.42 4.08 -15.10
CA GLU A 68 18.47 4.19 -16.20
C GLU A 68 17.76 2.85 -16.41
N ILE A 69 16.46 2.89 -16.69
CA ILE A 69 15.66 1.71 -17.02
C ILE A 69 14.78 2.05 -18.20
N TYR A 70 14.59 1.03 -19.03
CA TYR A 70 13.56 1.02 -20.04
C TYR A 70 12.63 -0.13 -19.71
N PHE A 71 11.33 0.16 -19.63
CA PHE A 71 10.31 -0.84 -19.39
C PHE A 71 9.18 -0.67 -20.38
N LYS A 72 8.94 -1.68 -21.22
CA LYS A 72 7.82 -1.73 -22.14
C LYS A 72 6.97 -2.96 -21.84
N PRO A 73 5.77 -2.81 -21.26
CA PRO A 73 4.87 -3.94 -21.06
C PRO A 73 4.43 -4.52 -22.42
N ASN A 74 4.30 -5.84 -22.49
CA ASN A 74 3.76 -6.56 -23.64
C ASN A 74 2.44 -7.24 -23.22
N GLU A 75 2.11 -8.40 -23.79
CA GLU A 75 0.91 -9.17 -23.41
C GLU A 75 1.02 -9.78 -22.01
N VAL A 76 -0.13 -9.97 -21.35
CA VAL A 76 -0.16 -10.71 -20.09
C VAL A 76 0.33 -12.15 -20.31
N ASN A 77 1.26 -12.58 -19.45
CA ASN A 77 1.72 -13.95 -19.41
C ASN A 77 0.63 -14.89 -18.87
N ASN A 78 -0.08 -15.52 -19.78
CA ASN A 78 -1.12 -16.50 -19.48
C ASN A 78 -0.61 -17.96 -19.45
N SER A 79 0.66 -18.19 -19.79
CA SER A 79 1.28 -19.52 -19.73
C SER A 79 1.58 -19.96 -18.30
N ILE A 80 1.74 -19.01 -17.38
CA ILE A 80 1.98 -19.24 -15.95
C ILE A 80 0.90 -18.56 -15.11
N ASN A 81 0.52 -19.20 -14.01
CA ASN A 81 -0.39 -18.65 -13.00
C ASN A 81 0.28 -18.52 -11.64
N THR A 82 1.56 -18.89 -11.53
CA THR A 82 2.35 -18.75 -10.32
C THR A 82 3.61 -17.94 -10.63
N PHE A 83 3.78 -16.84 -9.92
CA PHE A 83 4.96 -16.00 -9.98
C PHE A 83 5.72 -16.08 -8.66
N ILE A 84 7.03 -15.85 -8.69
CA ILE A 84 7.87 -15.85 -7.49
C ILE A 84 8.74 -14.60 -7.53
N ALA A 85 8.79 -13.88 -6.42
CA ALA A 85 9.68 -12.75 -6.24
C ALA A 85 10.28 -12.75 -4.83
N ASP A 86 11.58 -12.47 -4.77
CA ASP A 86 12.34 -12.46 -3.52
C ASP A 86 13.10 -11.15 -3.38
N THR A 87 12.80 -10.40 -2.32
CA THR A 87 13.51 -9.17 -1.96
C THR A 87 14.68 -9.40 -1.00
N GLN A 88 14.86 -10.66 -0.57
CA GLN A 88 15.78 -11.12 0.46
C GLN A 88 15.46 -10.52 1.84
N THR A 89 15.85 -9.26 2.05
CA THR A 89 15.77 -8.58 3.35
C THR A 89 14.85 -7.37 3.36
N ALA A 90 14.38 -6.91 2.20
CA ALA A 90 13.45 -5.78 2.13
C ALA A 90 11.99 -6.21 2.36
N GLY A 91 11.08 -5.24 2.51
CA GLY A 91 9.69 -5.49 2.85
C GLY A 91 8.93 -6.21 1.72
N ILE A 92 8.26 -7.31 2.07
CA ILE A 92 7.35 -8.06 1.17
C ILE A 92 6.21 -7.18 0.65
N THR A 93 5.70 -6.29 1.50
CA THR A 93 4.61 -5.35 1.17
C THR A 93 4.95 -4.44 -0.01
N LEU A 94 6.23 -4.12 -0.23
CA LEU A 94 6.67 -3.35 -1.39
C LEU A 94 6.50 -4.12 -2.71
N LEU A 95 6.65 -5.45 -2.69
CA LEU A 95 6.36 -6.30 -3.85
C LEU A 95 4.86 -6.42 -4.10
N ILE A 96 4.05 -6.41 -3.04
CA ILE A 96 2.58 -6.40 -3.18
C ILE A 96 2.15 -5.08 -3.82
N GLN A 97 2.64 -3.95 -3.33
CA GLN A 97 2.31 -2.63 -3.89
C GLN A 97 2.64 -2.49 -5.38
N ILE A 98 3.78 -3.02 -5.85
CA ILE A 98 4.15 -2.94 -7.28
C ILE A 98 3.40 -3.96 -8.16
N SER A 99 2.95 -5.09 -7.60
CA SER A 99 2.35 -6.17 -8.40
C SER A 99 0.83 -6.24 -8.34
N LEU A 100 0.20 -5.76 -7.26
CA LEU A 100 -1.24 -5.85 -7.08
C LEU A 100 -2.03 -5.15 -8.20
N PRO A 101 -1.78 -3.86 -8.56
CA PRO A 101 -2.48 -3.21 -9.67
C PRO A 101 -2.27 -3.94 -11.01
N PRO A 102 -1.04 -4.27 -11.46
CA PRO A 102 -0.82 -5.15 -12.60
C PRO A 102 -1.63 -6.45 -12.60
N LEU A 103 -1.68 -7.16 -11.47
CA LEU A 103 -2.38 -8.43 -11.37
C LEU A 103 -3.89 -8.27 -11.47
N LEU A 104 -4.46 -7.22 -10.86
CA LEU A 104 -5.88 -6.89 -10.97
C LEU A 104 -6.28 -6.66 -12.42
N PHE A 105 -5.40 -6.05 -13.23
CA PHE A 105 -5.64 -5.78 -14.65
C PHE A 105 -4.96 -6.80 -15.59
N SER A 106 -4.71 -8.03 -15.12
CA SER A 106 -4.03 -9.08 -15.88
C SER A 106 -4.97 -10.09 -16.57
N ALA A 107 -6.26 -9.80 -16.70
CA ALA A 107 -7.13 -10.71 -17.44
C ALA A 107 -6.83 -10.63 -18.95
N PRO A 108 -6.88 -11.75 -19.70
CA PRO A 108 -6.85 -11.69 -21.15
C PRO A 108 -8.08 -10.93 -21.68
N PRO A 109 -7.96 -10.20 -22.80
CA PRO A 109 -9.12 -9.62 -23.46
C PRO A 109 -10.15 -10.71 -23.77
N PRO A 110 -11.47 -10.47 -23.59
CA PRO A 110 -12.47 -11.51 -23.78
C PRO A 110 -12.46 -12.05 -25.23
N LYS A 111 -12.01 -13.29 -25.43
CA LYS A 111 -12.19 -14.01 -26.71
C LYS A 111 -13.59 -14.65 -26.72
N SER A 112 -14.29 -14.57 -27.86
CA SER A 112 -15.72 -14.83 -28.04
C SER A 112 -16.38 -15.95 -27.19
N LYS A 113 -17.58 -15.64 -26.67
CA LYS A 113 -18.72 -16.49 -26.23
C LYS A 113 -18.52 -17.67 -25.26
N LEU A 114 -17.31 -18.13 -24.96
CA LEU A 114 -17.07 -19.15 -23.94
C LEU A 114 -16.43 -18.52 -22.70
N PHE A 115 -17.28 -18.02 -21.80
CA PHE A 115 -16.91 -17.28 -20.60
C PHE A 115 -16.42 -18.26 -19.51
N LEU A 116 -15.15 -18.65 -19.55
CA LEU A 116 -14.48 -19.14 -18.35
C LEU A 116 -13.92 -17.92 -17.60
N PRO A 117 -14.14 -17.80 -16.27
CA PRO A 117 -13.53 -16.73 -15.50
C PRO A 117 -12.00 -16.79 -15.64
N PRO A 118 -11.31 -15.64 -15.63
CA PRO A 118 -9.85 -15.62 -15.68
C PRO A 118 -9.30 -16.43 -14.50
N ARG A 119 -8.21 -17.18 -14.74
CA ARG A 119 -7.58 -17.94 -13.67
C ARG A 119 -6.93 -16.98 -12.68
N SER A 120 -7.19 -17.21 -11.40
CA SER A 120 -6.52 -16.54 -10.29
C SER A 120 -4.99 -16.60 -10.47
N LYS A 121 -4.32 -15.48 -10.21
CA LYS A 121 -2.87 -15.37 -10.29
C LYS A 121 -2.29 -15.48 -8.87
N LYS A 122 -1.45 -16.49 -8.66
CA LYS A 122 -0.72 -16.73 -7.42
C LYS A 122 0.66 -16.09 -7.50
N VAL A 123 1.06 -15.38 -6.45
CA VAL A 123 2.41 -14.81 -6.32
C VAL A 123 2.99 -15.21 -4.98
N ILE A 124 4.14 -15.90 -5.01
CA ILE A 124 4.91 -16.25 -3.81
C ILE A 124 5.95 -15.17 -3.60
N LEU A 125 5.82 -14.44 -2.51
CA LEU A 125 6.63 -13.27 -2.18
C LEU A 125 7.52 -13.57 -0.98
N LYS A 126 8.82 -13.32 -1.13
CA LYS A 126 9.83 -13.57 -0.09
C LYS A 126 10.55 -12.28 0.31
N GLY A 127 10.86 -12.16 1.60
CA GLY A 127 11.48 -10.95 2.14
C GLY A 127 11.29 -10.78 3.64
N GLY A 128 11.40 -9.55 4.13
CA GLY A 128 10.98 -9.18 5.48
C GLY A 128 9.46 -8.99 5.56
N SER A 129 8.82 -9.61 6.55
CA SER A 129 7.40 -9.39 6.86
C SER A 129 7.18 -8.07 7.59
N ALA A 130 8.18 -7.55 8.30
CA ALA A 130 8.18 -6.21 8.88
C ALA A 130 9.61 -5.64 8.85
N VAL A 131 9.75 -4.42 8.30
CA VAL A 131 11.03 -3.73 8.13
C VAL A 131 10.85 -2.23 8.32
N ASN A 132 11.89 -1.50 8.74
CA ASN A 132 11.80 -0.06 9.02
C ASN A 132 11.37 0.83 7.83
N ALA A 133 11.55 0.36 6.60
CA ALA A 133 11.36 1.18 5.39
C ALA A 133 10.17 0.69 4.51
N ALA A 134 9.24 -0.04 5.10
CA ALA A 134 8.00 -0.48 4.45
C ALA A 134 6.92 -0.75 5.52
N PRO A 135 5.63 -0.59 5.19
CA PRO A 135 4.56 -1.06 6.06
C PRO A 135 4.73 -2.55 6.37
N PRO A 136 4.46 -3.01 7.61
CA PRO A 136 4.49 -4.43 7.94
C PRO A 136 3.37 -5.18 7.18
N ILE A 137 3.52 -6.50 7.04
CA ILE A 137 2.49 -7.32 6.40
C ILE A 137 1.15 -7.26 7.14
N ASP A 138 1.17 -7.04 8.45
CA ASP A 138 -0.04 -6.94 9.27
C ASP A 138 -0.79 -5.63 8.98
N PHE A 139 -0.08 -4.54 8.66
CA PHE A 139 -0.74 -3.33 8.16
C PHE A 139 -1.47 -3.62 6.85
N LEU A 140 -0.89 -4.46 5.99
CA LEU A 140 -1.55 -4.84 4.74
C LEU A 140 -2.83 -5.64 4.99
N THR A 141 -2.81 -6.63 5.88
CA THR A 141 -3.95 -7.53 6.13
C THR A 141 -5.04 -6.86 6.96
N GLU A 142 -4.67 -6.10 7.99
CA GLU A 142 -5.61 -5.52 8.94
C GLU A 142 -6.12 -4.14 8.54
N ILE A 143 -5.34 -3.36 7.78
CA ILE A 143 -5.67 -1.95 7.47
C ILE A 143 -5.92 -1.75 5.98
N PHE A 144 -4.92 -2.02 5.14
CA PHE A 144 -5.01 -1.73 3.72
C PHE A 144 -6.09 -2.59 3.03
N LYS A 145 -6.01 -3.92 3.18
CA LYS A 145 -6.91 -4.87 2.49
C LYS A 145 -8.39 -4.58 2.80
N PRO A 146 -8.85 -4.48 4.06
CA PRO A 146 -10.27 -4.26 4.33
C PRO A 146 -10.80 -2.95 3.75
N ILE A 147 -9.98 -1.88 3.76
CA ILE A 147 -10.36 -0.59 3.18
C ILE A 147 -10.47 -0.70 1.66
N VAL A 148 -9.48 -1.29 0.99
CA VAL A 148 -9.51 -1.31 -0.47
C VAL A 148 -10.56 -2.27 -1.04
N GLU A 149 -10.86 -3.37 -0.35
CA GLU A 149 -11.96 -4.26 -0.72
C GLU A 149 -13.31 -3.55 -0.59
N ARG A 150 -13.52 -2.82 0.51
CA ARG A 150 -14.77 -2.09 0.75
C ARG A 150 -14.95 -0.91 -0.22
N GLU A 151 -13.95 -0.05 -0.32
CA GLU A 151 -14.06 1.22 -1.06
C GLU A 151 -13.97 1.02 -2.57
N PHE A 152 -13.05 0.18 -3.03
CA PHE A 152 -12.80 0.00 -4.47
C PHE A 152 -13.44 -1.26 -5.04
N GLY A 153 -14.01 -2.14 -4.21
CA GLY A 153 -14.55 -3.42 -4.64
C GLY A 153 -13.47 -4.40 -5.10
N LEU A 154 -12.24 -4.25 -4.57
CA LEU A 154 -11.12 -5.15 -4.84
C LEU A 154 -11.33 -6.50 -4.16
N ASN A 155 -10.69 -7.54 -4.68
CA ASN A 155 -10.66 -8.85 -4.04
C ASN A 155 -9.30 -9.52 -4.29
N PHE A 156 -8.61 -9.87 -3.21
CA PHE A 156 -7.35 -10.61 -3.25
C PHE A 156 -7.11 -11.28 -1.90
N ASP A 157 -6.51 -12.46 -1.90
CA ASP A 157 -6.15 -13.17 -0.67
C ASP A 157 -4.68 -12.97 -0.34
N VAL A 158 -4.38 -12.80 0.95
CA VAL A 158 -3.03 -12.74 1.49
C VAL A 158 -2.89 -13.82 2.54
N SER A 159 -2.01 -14.79 2.31
CA SER A 159 -1.70 -15.87 3.26
C SER A 159 -0.27 -15.74 3.74
N ILE A 160 -0.09 -15.50 5.04
CA ILE A 160 1.24 -15.41 5.66
C ILE A 160 1.73 -16.84 5.97
N ILE A 161 2.58 -17.37 5.10
CA ILE A 161 3.13 -18.73 5.24
C ILE A 161 4.22 -18.74 6.32
N ARG A 162 5.08 -17.72 6.30
CA ARG A 162 6.18 -17.57 7.26
C ARG A 162 6.49 -16.11 7.49
N ARG A 163 6.66 -15.70 8.76
CA ARG A 163 7.18 -14.37 9.10
C ARG A 163 8.70 -14.37 9.04
N GLY A 164 9.29 -13.23 8.65
CA GLY A 164 10.73 -13.07 8.56
C GLY A 164 11.17 -11.67 8.94
N TYR A 165 12.12 -11.60 9.87
CA TYR A 165 12.63 -10.36 10.44
C TYR A 165 14.11 -10.17 10.11
N TYR A 166 14.54 -8.92 10.06
CA TYR A 166 15.96 -8.58 9.93
C TYR A 166 16.77 -9.21 11.09
N PRO A 167 18.03 -9.68 10.88
CA PRO A 167 18.82 -9.62 9.64
C PRO A 167 18.61 -10.78 8.68
N ARG A 168 17.98 -11.87 9.13
CA ARG A 168 17.88 -13.10 8.34
C ARG A 168 16.81 -13.02 7.24
N GLY A 169 15.78 -12.20 7.43
CA GLY A 169 14.63 -12.15 6.53
C GLY A 169 13.94 -13.51 6.47
N GLY A 170 13.61 -13.96 5.25
CA GLY A 170 13.03 -15.28 5.01
C GLY A 170 11.52 -15.36 5.24
N GLY A 171 10.83 -14.24 5.37
CA GLY A 171 9.38 -14.22 5.32
C GLY A 171 8.90 -14.75 3.98
N GLU A 172 7.73 -15.37 3.98
CA GLU A 172 7.06 -15.90 2.81
C GLU A 172 5.56 -15.62 2.93
N VAL A 173 5.02 -14.94 1.92
CA VAL A 173 3.61 -14.59 1.79
C VAL A 173 3.13 -15.07 0.44
N GLU A 174 1.95 -15.67 0.42
CA GLU A 174 1.23 -16.02 -0.80
C GLU A 174 0.14 -14.98 -1.03
N LEU A 175 0.26 -14.25 -2.16
CA LEU A 175 -0.76 -13.34 -2.66
C LEU A 175 -1.54 -14.06 -3.77
N ARG A 176 -2.87 -14.09 -3.69
CA ARG A 176 -3.73 -14.53 -4.79
C ARG A 176 -4.60 -13.38 -5.23
N VAL A 177 -4.60 -13.10 -6.52
CA VAL A 177 -5.38 -12.00 -7.10
C VAL A 177 -6.26 -12.57 -8.20
N ASP A 178 -7.55 -12.29 -8.10
CA ASP A 178 -8.50 -12.58 -9.16
C ASP A 178 -8.57 -11.38 -10.11
N PRO A 179 -8.17 -11.53 -11.39
CA PRO A 179 -8.20 -10.42 -12.33
C PRO A 179 -9.60 -9.90 -12.57
N ILE A 180 -9.73 -8.58 -12.67
CA ILE A 180 -10.99 -7.89 -12.93
C ILE A 180 -11.30 -7.99 -14.43
N VAL A 181 -12.51 -8.44 -14.76
CA VAL A 181 -13.00 -8.58 -16.15
C VAL A 181 -14.29 -7.80 -16.31
N GLU A 182 -14.36 -7.00 -17.38
CA GLU A 182 -15.54 -6.21 -17.77
C GLU A 182 -16.10 -5.29 -16.65
N LYS A 183 -15.27 -4.99 -15.64
CA LYS A 183 -15.59 -4.11 -14.51
C LYS A 183 -14.43 -3.14 -14.27
N SER A 184 -14.74 -2.02 -13.63
CA SER A 184 -13.76 -1.10 -13.06
C SER A 184 -13.81 -1.15 -11.55
N LEU A 185 -12.81 -0.52 -10.92
CA LEU A 185 -12.85 -0.25 -9.49
C LEU A 185 -13.97 0.76 -9.19
N LYS A 186 -14.60 0.60 -8.03
CA LYS A 186 -15.56 1.57 -7.51
C LYS A 186 -14.81 2.83 -7.05
N PRO A 187 -15.38 4.03 -7.24
CA PRO A 187 -14.79 5.23 -6.69
C PRO A 187 -14.93 5.24 -5.16
N SER A 188 -13.88 5.65 -4.46
CA SER A 188 -13.89 5.69 -2.99
C SER A 188 -14.60 6.95 -2.48
N ASN A 189 -15.25 6.86 -1.33
CA ASN A 189 -15.85 8.03 -0.67
C ASN A 189 -15.56 8.04 0.83
N LEU A 190 -14.30 8.28 1.17
CA LEU A 190 -13.79 8.35 2.54
C LEU A 190 -13.80 9.79 3.04
N VAL A 191 -14.99 10.35 3.26
CA VAL A 191 -15.16 11.77 3.67
C VAL A 191 -15.64 11.95 5.11
N GLU A 192 -16.28 10.92 5.67
CA GLU A 192 -16.77 10.92 7.04
C GLU A 192 -15.95 9.96 7.88
N ARG A 193 -15.24 10.48 8.89
CA ARG A 193 -14.47 9.64 9.81
C ARG A 193 -15.36 8.91 10.81
N GLY A 194 -16.43 9.53 11.28
CA GLY A 194 -17.24 8.97 12.37
C GLY A 194 -16.50 8.96 13.72
N LYS A 195 -17.07 8.25 14.70
CA LYS A 195 -16.51 8.13 16.07
C LYS A 195 -15.69 6.86 16.19
N ILE A 196 -14.65 6.85 17.02
CA ILE A 196 -13.94 5.61 17.35
C ILE A 196 -14.90 4.70 18.12
N VAL A 197 -15.01 3.45 17.68
CA VAL A 197 -15.90 2.43 18.27
C VAL A 197 -15.15 1.23 18.81
N LYS A 198 -13.95 0.97 18.31
CA LYS A 198 -13.16 -0.21 18.67
C LYS A 198 -11.68 0.04 18.48
N PHE A 199 -10.86 -0.65 19.27
CA PHE A 199 -9.43 -0.74 19.05
C PHE A 199 -9.04 -2.18 18.72
N GLY A 200 -7.90 -2.36 18.07
CA GLY A 200 -7.34 -3.67 17.80
C GLY A 200 -5.83 -3.65 17.93
N LYS A 201 -5.25 -4.82 18.13
CA LYS A 201 -3.80 -4.98 18.12
C LYS A 201 -3.39 -6.31 17.51
N GLN A 202 -2.18 -6.29 16.96
CA GLN A 202 -1.51 -7.47 16.49
C GLN A 202 -0.06 -7.42 16.97
N ILE A 203 0.37 -8.49 17.63
CA ILE A 203 1.71 -8.59 18.21
C ILE A 203 2.37 -9.86 17.72
N VAL A 204 3.58 -9.70 17.21
CA VAL A 204 4.44 -10.83 16.89
C VAL A 204 5.65 -10.74 17.81
N GLU A 205 5.67 -11.44 18.95
CA GLU A 205 6.89 -11.55 19.78
C GLU A 205 6.85 -12.63 20.88
N SER A 206 8.04 -12.96 21.39
CA SER A 206 8.36 -13.50 22.72
C SER A 206 8.20 -12.57 23.95
N ALA A 207 8.16 -11.23 23.84
CA ALA A 207 8.08 -10.29 24.99
C ALA A 207 6.75 -9.51 25.07
N THR A 208 5.65 -10.20 24.74
CA THR A 208 4.31 -9.63 24.50
C THR A 208 3.72 -8.79 25.62
N LYS A 209 4.04 -9.10 26.89
CA LYS A 209 3.39 -8.45 28.05
C LYS A 209 3.86 -7.01 28.21
N ILE A 210 5.17 -6.81 28.15
CA ILE A 210 5.81 -5.50 28.32
C ILE A 210 5.42 -4.54 27.20
N LEU A 211 5.44 -5.01 25.95
CA LEU A 211 4.97 -4.25 24.79
C LEU A 211 3.53 -3.77 24.97
N THR A 212 2.66 -4.69 25.39
CA THR A 212 1.23 -4.40 25.57
C THR A 212 1.04 -3.37 26.69
N GLU A 213 1.66 -3.58 27.84
CA GLU A 213 1.51 -2.68 29.00
C GLU A 213 1.99 -1.26 28.69
N ALA A 214 3.11 -1.12 27.99
CA ALA A 214 3.61 0.20 27.58
C ALA A 214 2.67 0.89 26.58
N ALA A 215 2.14 0.16 25.59
CA ALA A 215 1.18 0.71 24.65
C ALA A 215 -0.13 1.13 25.35
N LEU A 216 -0.65 0.31 26.26
CA LEU A 216 -1.89 0.60 26.98
C LEU A 216 -1.74 1.80 27.91
N PHE A 217 -0.61 1.90 28.62
CA PHE A 217 -0.32 3.05 29.49
C PHE A 217 -0.39 4.38 28.73
N GLU A 218 0.13 4.44 27.51
CA GLU A 218 0.06 5.66 26.68
C GLU A 218 -1.37 5.91 26.17
N LEU A 219 -2.12 4.85 25.85
CA LEU A 219 -3.50 4.95 25.37
C LEU A 219 -4.51 5.32 26.48
N GLU A 220 -4.20 5.07 27.75
CA GLU A 220 -5.02 5.53 28.89
C GLU A 220 -5.26 7.04 28.86
N SER A 221 -4.32 7.81 28.29
CA SER A 221 -4.45 9.27 28.13
C SER A 221 -5.63 9.71 27.27
N ILE A 222 -6.22 8.82 26.47
CA ILE A 222 -7.30 9.15 25.52
C ILE A 222 -8.68 8.63 25.99
N GLN A 223 -8.77 8.05 27.21
CA GLN A 223 -10.05 7.71 27.86
C GLN A 223 -11.06 6.93 27.00
N PHE A 224 -10.61 5.96 26.20
CA PHE A 224 -11.50 5.08 25.45
C PHE A 224 -11.60 3.69 26.07
N ASP A 225 -12.78 3.05 26.00
CA ASP A 225 -12.95 1.62 26.31
C ASP A 225 -12.25 0.80 25.23
N ILE A 226 -11.07 0.25 25.56
CA ILE A 226 -10.23 -0.49 24.62
C ILE A 226 -10.61 -1.96 24.70
N GLU A 227 -11.44 -2.44 23.76
CA GLU A 227 -11.55 -3.88 23.51
C GLU A 227 -10.33 -4.33 22.73
N ILE A 228 -9.50 -5.20 23.32
CA ILE A 228 -8.20 -5.55 22.76
C ILE A 228 -8.23 -6.99 22.23
N ASN A 229 -8.33 -7.16 20.92
CA ASN A 229 -8.10 -8.48 20.32
C ASN A 229 -6.59 -8.78 20.31
N THR A 230 -6.17 -9.94 20.82
CA THR A 230 -4.74 -10.30 20.91
C THR A 230 -4.47 -11.55 20.08
N GLU A 231 -3.84 -11.37 18.94
CA GLU A 231 -3.26 -12.48 18.18
C GLU A 231 -1.75 -12.55 18.43
N ARG A 232 -1.25 -13.76 18.76
CA ARG A 232 0.16 -14.02 19.02
C ARG A 232 0.70 -15.04 18.03
N TYR A 233 1.81 -14.69 17.40
CA TYR A 233 2.52 -15.57 16.49
C TYR A 233 3.86 -15.97 17.10
N ASN A 234 4.02 -17.25 17.46
CA ASN A 234 5.30 -17.81 17.89
C ASN A 234 6.21 -17.95 16.67
N THR A 235 6.97 -16.89 16.33
CA THR A 235 7.89 -16.92 15.19
C THR A 235 9.27 -16.38 15.55
N CYS A 236 10.19 -16.40 14.58
CA CYS A 236 11.63 -16.21 14.72
C CYS A 236 12.05 -14.95 15.52
N LYS A 237 13.35 -14.83 15.86
CA LYS A 237 13.92 -13.67 16.56
C LYS A 237 13.54 -12.35 15.86
N GLY A 238 12.67 -11.56 16.48
CA GLY A 238 12.18 -10.28 15.99
C GLY A 238 10.77 -10.00 16.52
N SER A 239 10.42 -8.71 16.58
CA SER A 239 9.14 -8.25 17.07
C SER A 239 8.60 -7.03 16.38
N ASP A 240 7.29 -6.99 16.23
CA ASP A 240 6.54 -5.78 15.94
C ASP A 240 5.21 -5.77 16.67
N ILE A 241 4.66 -4.56 16.79
CA ILE A 241 3.32 -4.30 17.28
C ILE A 241 2.62 -3.37 16.29
N LEU A 242 1.43 -3.78 15.87
CA LEU A 242 0.47 -2.96 15.14
C LEU A 242 -0.70 -2.70 16.07
N LEU A 243 -1.08 -1.43 16.20
CA LEU A 243 -2.28 -0.97 16.91
C LEU A 243 -3.18 -0.28 15.90
N TRP A 244 -4.50 -0.38 16.06
CA TRP A 244 -5.41 0.41 15.26
C TRP A 244 -6.68 0.78 16.01
N ALA A 245 -7.32 1.85 15.54
CA ALA A 245 -8.66 2.28 15.91
C ALA A 245 -9.60 2.10 14.72
N GLU A 246 -10.74 1.47 14.97
CA GLU A 246 -11.86 1.37 14.05
C GLU A 246 -12.92 2.41 14.43
N THR A 247 -13.50 3.03 13.41
CA THR A 247 -14.53 4.05 13.57
C THR A 247 -15.90 3.56 13.11
N SER A 248 -16.96 4.25 13.51
CA SER A 248 -18.35 3.93 13.11
C SER A 248 -18.60 4.04 11.60
N SER A 249 -17.73 4.73 10.86
CA SER A 249 -17.74 4.80 9.39
C SER A 249 -16.95 3.66 8.73
N GLY A 250 -16.27 2.84 9.53
CA GLY A 250 -15.35 1.81 9.09
C GLY A 250 -13.95 2.32 8.74
N CYS A 251 -13.59 3.57 9.01
CA CYS A 251 -12.18 3.99 8.90
C CYS A 251 -11.30 3.19 9.87
N LEU A 252 -10.12 2.80 9.40
CA LEU A 252 -9.10 2.09 10.17
C LEU A 252 -7.86 2.97 10.24
N ILE A 253 -7.46 3.35 11.45
CA ILE A 253 -6.37 4.28 11.72
C ILE A 253 -5.33 3.54 12.53
N SER A 254 -4.11 3.45 12.05
CA SER A 254 -3.10 2.59 12.66
C SER A 254 -1.90 3.34 13.26
N GLY A 255 -1.17 2.65 14.12
CA GLY A 255 0.19 2.99 14.54
C GLY A 255 1.01 1.73 14.71
N HIS A 256 2.27 1.76 14.29
CA HIS A 256 3.12 0.58 14.27
C HIS A 256 4.54 0.87 14.77
N ALA A 257 5.14 -0.12 15.45
CA ALA A 257 6.55 -0.08 15.77
C ALA A 257 7.20 -1.46 15.61
N LEU A 258 8.41 -1.44 15.02
CA LEU A 258 9.28 -2.59 14.85
C LEU A 258 10.41 -2.56 15.88
N SER A 259 10.66 -3.70 16.52
CA SER A 259 11.82 -3.88 17.40
C SER A 259 13.14 -3.71 16.66
N ASP A 260 14.12 -3.16 17.38
CA ASP A 260 15.50 -3.15 16.95
C ASP A 260 16.44 -3.36 18.14
N LYS A 261 17.74 -3.52 17.86
CA LYS A 261 18.75 -3.78 18.89
C LYS A 261 18.97 -2.61 19.86
N LYS A 262 18.43 -1.42 19.58
CA LYS A 262 18.72 -0.19 20.31
C LYS A 262 17.64 0.14 21.33
N ARG A 263 16.45 -0.43 21.20
CA ARG A 263 15.26 -0.06 22.00
C ARG A 263 14.79 -1.20 22.88
N SER A 264 14.22 -0.84 24.02
CA SER A 264 13.55 -1.80 24.89
C SER A 264 12.13 -2.10 24.35
N PRO A 265 11.53 -3.26 24.70
CA PRO A 265 10.15 -3.56 24.34
C PRO A 265 9.17 -2.47 24.81
N GLU A 266 9.38 -1.84 25.97
CA GLU A 266 8.56 -0.72 26.46
C GLU A 266 8.58 0.46 25.50
N GLU A 267 9.76 0.84 25.00
CA GLU A 267 9.90 1.94 24.04
C GLU A 267 9.20 1.62 22.71
N ILE A 268 9.24 0.37 22.26
CA ILE A 268 8.52 -0.07 21.05
C ILE A 268 7.01 0.04 21.25
N GLY A 269 6.48 -0.42 22.39
CA GLY A 269 5.06 -0.30 22.72
C GLY A 269 4.59 1.14 22.76
N ARG A 270 5.36 2.01 23.44
CA ARG A 270 5.10 3.46 23.50
C ARG A 270 5.04 4.09 22.10
N ARG A 271 6.03 3.82 21.25
CA ARG A 271 6.10 4.43 19.90
C ARG A 271 4.92 4.05 19.03
N ALA A 272 4.47 2.79 19.08
CA ALA A 272 3.30 2.37 18.31
C ALA A 272 2.03 3.09 18.81
N ALA A 273 1.89 3.26 20.12
CA ALA A 273 0.82 4.05 20.70
C ALA A 273 0.92 5.52 20.25
N GLU A 274 2.04 6.20 20.47
CA GLU A 274 2.27 7.60 20.05
C GLU A 274 1.95 7.83 18.57
N GLU A 275 2.31 6.90 17.69
CA GLU A 275 1.97 6.94 16.27
C GLU A 275 0.46 6.85 16.03
N LEU A 276 -0.23 5.91 16.67
CA LEU A 276 -1.69 5.79 16.62
C LEU A 276 -2.36 7.07 17.14
N ILE A 277 -1.91 7.61 18.28
CA ILE A 277 -2.44 8.85 18.88
C ILE A 277 -2.30 10.00 17.89
N ARG A 278 -1.13 10.15 17.26
CA ARG A 278 -0.87 11.19 16.25
C ARG A 278 -1.81 11.05 15.04
N ASN A 279 -2.02 9.83 14.56
CA ASN A 279 -2.95 9.56 13.46
C ASN A 279 -4.43 9.78 13.86
N ILE A 280 -4.77 9.51 15.12
CA ILE A 280 -6.09 9.84 15.65
C ILE A 280 -6.30 11.36 15.70
N LYS A 281 -5.36 12.11 16.26
CA LYS A 281 -5.49 13.56 16.50
C LYS A 281 -5.68 14.40 15.25
N HIS A 282 -5.14 14.00 14.09
CA HIS A 282 -5.30 14.79 12.87
C HIS A 282 -6.72 14.72 12.27
N GLY A 283 -7.64 13.91 12.80
CA GLY A 283 -9.07 13.92 12.43
C GLY A 283 -9.43 13.34 11.05
N GLY A 284 -8.47 12.80 10.29
CA GLY A 284 -8.68 12.29 8.93
C GLY A 284 -9.24 10.86 8.90
N CYS A 285 -9.72 10.42 7.74
CA CYS A 285 -10.29 9.07 7.54
C CYS A 285 -9.24 7.97 7.36
N VAL A 286 -7.98 8.33 7.14
CA VAL A 286 -6.87 7.40 6.90
C VAL A 286 -5.61 7.86 7.62
N ASP A 287 -4.74 6.92 7.96
CA ASP A 287 -3.39 7.21 8.46
C ASP A 287 -2.41 7.63 7.36
N GLU A 288 -1.20 8.05 7.77
CA GLU A 288 -0.17 8.58 6.86
C GLU A 288 0.32 7.59 5.79
N TYR A 289 0.28 6.27 6.06
CA TYR A 289 0.75 5.23 5.13
C TYR A 289 -0.36 4.74 4.21
N LEU A 290 -1.62 4.78 4.65
CA LEU A 290 -2.75 4.45 3.80
C LEU A 290 -3.02 5.59 2.80
N GLN A 291 -2.80 6.84 3.21
CA GLN A 291 -3.03 8.05 2.40
C GLN A 291 -2.41 7.96 0.99
N ASP A 292 -1.13 7.60 0.86
CA ASP A 292 -0.44 7.54 -0.43
C ASP A 292 -0.78 6.28 -1.24
N GLN A 293 -1.10 5.17 -0.55
CA GLN A 293 -1.44 3.90 -1.20
C GLN A 293 -2.79 3.95 -1.91
N LEU A 294 -3.76 4.73 -1.40
CA LEU A 294 -5.08 4.86 -2.03
C LEU A 294 -5.08 5.67 -3.33
N ILE A 295 -4.12 6.59 -3.51
CA ILE A 295 -4.05 7.51 -4.66
C ILE A 295 -4.10 6.76 -6.01
N MET A 296 -3.37 5.65 -6.12
CA MET A 296 -3.37 4.86 -7.35
C MET A 296 -4.76 4.28 -7.65
N PHE A 297 -5.43 3.74 -6.63
CA PHE A 297 -6.75 3.13 -6.81
C PHE A 297 -7.83 4.17 -7.10
N MET A 298 -7.74 5.36 -6.50
CA MET A 298 -8.61 6.51 -6.83
C MET A 298 -8.52 6.89 -8.31
N ALA A 299 -7.31 6.94 -8.87
CA ALA A 299 -7.12 7.26 -10.28
C ALA A 299 -7.58 6.15 -11.23
N LEU A 300 -7.47 4.88 -10.83
CA LEU A 300 -7.90 3.74 -11.64
C LEU A 300 -9.41 3.47 -11.58
N ALA A 301 -10.09 3.96 -10.54
CA ALA A 301 -11.53 3.81 -10.35
C ALA A 301 -12.38 4.55 -11.38
N GLU A 302 -13.62 4.08 -11.55
CA GLU A 302 -14.60 4.72 -12.44
C GLU A 302 -15.37 5.80 -11.68
N GLY A 303 -15.20 7.05 -12.08
CA GLY A 303 -15.91 8.20 -11.52
C GLY A 303 -15.14 8.96 -10.44
N LYS A 304 -15.87 9.80 -9.71
CA LYS A 304 -15.29 10.71 -8.72
C LYS A 304 -14.96 10.03 -7.39
N SER A 305 -13.68 10.01 -7.03
CA SER A 305 -13.21 9.55 -5.72
C SER A 305 -12.90 10.72 -4.78
N ASN A 306 -13.27 10.59 -3.50
CA ASN A 306 -13.02 11.58 -2.45
C ASN A 306 -12.32 10.93 -1.24
N LEU A 307 -11.33 11.61 -0.68
CA LEU A 307 -10.59 11.19 0.51
C LEU A 307 -10.29 12.37 1.42
N VAL A 308 -10.83 12.34 2.65
CA VAL A 308 -10.46 13.26 3.72
C VAL A 308 -9.32 12.65 4.53
N SER A 309 -8.24 13.40 4.66
CA SER A 309 -7.05 12.95 5.39
C SER A 309 -6.48 14.09 6.26
N GLY A 310 -5.55 13.73 7.14
CA GLY A 310 -4.74 14.71 7.85
C GLY A 310 -3.75 15.43 6.93
N PRO A 311 -2.65 15.97 7.49
CA PRO A 311 -1.60 16.62 6.71
C PRO A 311 -1.13 15.77 5.52
N ILE A 312 -1.01 16.41 4.35
CA ILE A 312 -0.55 15.73 3.13
C ILE A 312 0.94 15.41 3.23
N THR A 313 1.29 14.13 3.25
CA THR A 313 2.68 13.66 3.34
C THR A 313 3.45 13.90 2.03
N SER A 314 4.78 13.89 2.11
CA SER A 314 5.67 13.91 0.93
C SER A 314 5.41 12.72 0.00
N HIS A 315 5.10 11.54 0.57
CA HIS A 315 4.80 10.31 -0.15
C HIS A 315 3.51 10.47 -0.96
N THR A 316 2.46 11.03 -0.35
CA THR A 316 1.18 11.32 -1.03
C THR A 316 1.37 12.31 -2.17
N ARG A 317 2.18 13.38 -1.98
CA ARG A 317 2.47 14.34 -3.06
C ARG A 317 3.19 13.67 -4.23
N ALA A 318 4.16 12.80 -3.94
CA ALA A 318 4.85 12.03 -4.96
C ALA A 318 3.88 11.08 -5.68
N ALA A 319 3.02 10.37 -4.93
CA ALA A 319 2.03 9.47 -5.49
C ALA A 319 1.10 10.19 -6.46
N ILE A 320 0.54 11.32 -6.04
CA ILE A 320 -0.35 12.15 -6.86
C ILE A 320 0.38 12.55 -8.15
N HIS A 321 1.55 13.19 -8.04
CA HIS A 321 2.28 13.66 -9.21
C HIS A 321 2.55 12.54 -10.23
N PHE A 322 3.06 11.40 -9.75
CA PHE A 322 3.42 10.29 -10.62
C PHE A 322 2.20 9.61 -11.24
N VAL A 323 1.09 9.48 -10.50
CA VAL A 323 -0.17 8.96 -11.04
C VAL A 323 -0.77 9.92 -12.07
N GLU A 324 -0.73 11.23 -11.84
CA GLU A 324 -1.20 12.22 -12.83
C GLU A 324 -0.40 12.15 -14.14
N VAL A 325 0.91 11.99 -14.04
CA VAL A 325 1.79 11.87 -15.22
C VAL A 325 1.48 10.58 -16.01
N MET A 326 1.22 9.47 -15.32
CA MET A 326 0.98 8.17 -15.97
C MET A 326 -0.45 8.03 -16.54
N SER A 327 -1.46 8.53 -15.83
CA SER A 327 -2.86 8.29 -16.17
C SER A 327 -3.55 9.48 -16.82
N GLY A 328 -2.97 10.68 -16.74
CA GLY A 328 -3.59 11.93 -17.17
C GLY A 328 -4.67 12.48 -16.22
N VAL A 329 -5.00 11.74 -15.16
CA VAL A 329 -5.92 12.19 -14.10
C VAL A 329 -5.39 13.47 -13.45
N LYS A 330 -6.30 14.30 -12.92
CA LYS A 330 -5.97 15.46 -12.11
C LYS A 330 -6.55 15.32 -10.70
N PHE A 331 -5.69 15.51 -9.72
CA PHE A 331 -6.05 15.55 -8.31
C PHE A 331 -6.24 17.00 -7.86
N CYS A 332 -7.32 17.25 -7.14
CA CYS A 332 -7.57 18.50 -6.45
C CYS A 332 -7.38 18.28 -4.95
N ILE A 333 -6.54 19.09 -4.31
CA ILE A 333 -6.35 19.08 -2.86
C ILE A 333 -6.92 20.37 -2.30
N LYS A 334 -7.93 20.26 -1.45
CA LYS A 334 -8.58 21.38 -0.77
C LYS A 334 -8.32 21.28 0.72
N LYS A 335 -7.79 22.35 1.31
CA LYS A 335 -7.78 22.45 2.77
C LYS A 335 -9.23 22.62 3.23
N LEU A 336 -9.65 21.81 4.19
CA LEU A 336 -10.95 21.95 4.82
C LEU A 336 -10.79 22.94 5.99
N ASP A 337 -11.63 23.97 5.99
CA ASP A 337 -11.80 24.78 7.19
C ASP A 337 -12.29 23.84 8.29
N SER A 338 -11.73 23.98 9.50
CA SER A 338 -11.99 23.10 10.63
C SER A 338 -13.50 22.86 10.76
N PHE A 339 -13.96 21.68 10.34
CA PHE A 339 -15.33 21.26 10.58
C PHE A 339 -15.53 21.22 12.09
N GLU A 340 -16.68 21.68 12.56
CA GLU A 340 -17.17 21.35 13.90
C GLU A 340 -17.16 19.82 13.99
N SER A 341 -16.13 19.26 14.61
CA SER A 341 -16.15 17.88 15.02
C SER A 341 -17.35 17.76 15.97
N ASN A 342 -18.34 16.94 15.62
CA ASN A 342 -19.42 16.53 16.53
C ASN A 342 -18.89 15.64 17.69
N VAL A 343 -17.64 15.86 18.10
CA VAL A 343 -16.90 15.15 19.12
C VAL A 343 -16.75 16.11 20.29
N GLN A 344 -17.62 15.97 21.29
CA GLN A 344 -17.38 16.58 22.60
C GLN A 344 -16.02 16.10 23.12
N GLY A 345 -15.04 17.01 23.12
CA GLY A 345 -13.71 16.78 23.70
C GLY A 345 -12.52 16.94 22.75
N ASP A 346 -12.73 16.99 21.43
CA ASP A 346 -11.61 16.89 20.47
C ASP A 346 -11.60 18.11 19.53
N LYS A 347 -11.15 19.26 20.07
CA LYS A 347 -10.68 20.35 19.21
C LYS A 347 -9.36 19.88 18.61
N SER A 348 -9.32 19.69 17.29
CA SER A 348 -8.05 19.47 16.58
C SER A 348 -7.12 20.64 16.89
N GLU A 349 -6.10 20.43 17.73
CA GLU A 349 -5.14 21.49 18.06
C GLU A 349 -4.32 21.93 16.83
N ASP A 350 -4.32 21.13 15.75
CA ASP A 350 -3.74 21.48 14.44
C ASP A 350 -4.75 21.24 13.30
N GLY A 351 -5.61 22.24 13.05
CA GLY A 351 -6.68 22.23 12.03
C GLY A 351 -6.21 22.18 10.56
N ASN A 352 -5.67 21.05 10.14
CA ASN A 352 -5.15 20.83 8.78
C ASN A 352 -5.72 19.53 8.18
N LEU A 353 -7.05 19.46 8.08
CA LEU A 353 -7.71 18.45 7.26
C LEU A 353 -7.64 18.84 5.78
N TYR A 354 -7.46 17.84 4.93
CA TYR A 354 -7.42 18.01 3.49
C TYR A 354 -8.36 17.02 2.81
N LEU A 355 -9.15 17.53 1.88
CA LEU A 355 -9.93 16.76 0.93
C LEU A 355 -9.11 16.57 -0.35
N ILE A 356 -8.85 15.33 -0.71
CA ILE A 356 -8.22 14.90 -1.96
C ILE A 356 -9.33 14.35 -2.86
N GLU A 357 -9.49 14.93 -4.06
CA GLU A 357 -10.51 14.52 -5.03
C GLU A 357 -9.87 14.25 -6.39
N CYS A 358 -10.37 13.26 -7.13
CA CYS A 358 -10.06 13.09 -8.55
C CYS A 358 -11.23 12.43 -9.30
N GLU A 359 -11.30 12.67 -10.60
CA GLU A 359 -12.10 11.87 -11.53
C GLU A 359 -11.21 10.75 -12.08
N GLY A 360 -11.46 9.51 -11.68
CA GLY A 360 -10.66 8.36 -12.11
C GLY A 360 -10.96 7.95 -13.55
N ILE A 361 -10.00 7.27 -14.20
CA ILE A 361 -10.09 6.88 -15.62
C ILE A 361 -11.07 5.73 -15.88
N GLY A 362 -11.54 5.06 -14.83
CA GLY A 362 -12.35 3.85 -14.96
C GLY A 362 -11.66 2.79 -15.80
N LEU A 363 -10.45 2.37 -15.39
CA LEU A 363 -9.68 1.41 -16.18
C LEU A 363 -10.48 0.10 -16.30
N LYS A 364 -10.65 -0.36 -17.54
CA LYS A 364 -11.31 -1.63 -17.89
C LYS A 364 -10.41 -2.39 -18.86
N ILE A 365 -10.22 -3.68 -18.62
CA ILE A 365 -9.67 -4.56 -19.66
C ILE A 365 -10.80 -4.81 -20.67
N SER A 366 -10.86 -3.98 -21.71
CA SER A 366 -11.80 -4.16 -22.82
C SER A 366 -11.13 -4.98 -23.93
N LYS A 367 -11.92 -5.45 -24.90
CA LYS A 367 -11.47 -6.31 -26.02
C LYS A 367 -10.39 -5.71 -26.93
N GLN A 368 -9.95 -4.48 -26.68
CA GLN A 368 -8.94 -3.79 -27.47
C GLN A 368 -7.99 -3.02 -26.55
N LEU A 369 -6.81 -3.60 -26.34
CA LEU A 369 -5.56 -2.88 -26.11
C LEU A 369 -4.56 -3.39 -27.13
#